data_AF-A0A368Z228-F1
#
_entry.id   AF-A0A368Z228-F1
#
_cell.length_a   1.000
_cell.length_b   1.000
_cell.length_c   1.000
_cell.angle_alpha   90.00
_cell.angle_beta   90.00
_cell.angle_gamma   90.00
#
_symmetry.space_group_name_H-M   'P 1'
#
loop_
_entity.id
_entity.type
_entity.pdbx_description
1 polymer ?
#
loop_
_entity_poly.entity_id
_entity_poly.type
_entity_poly.pdbx_seq_one_letter_code
_entity_poly.pdbx_strand_id
1 'polypeptide(L)'
;MTDAFTKLFAQMMASGQEMARAFNPALETVDMRAMEKLVPTMPADMLEMWFGKTFNREGLDAKTRLLLTIGAITVQGALAEPQLRLTIRQALAAGATKREIAETIFQMSMFGGLPAMQKALEIAQSVYAEEDEE
;
A
#
# COMPACT_ATOMS: atom_id res chain seq x y z
N MET A 1 -21.82 14.96 -13.16
CA MET A 1 -21.01 15.60 -12.10
C MET A 1 -21.08 17.10 -12.34
N THR A 2 -21.53 17.88 -11.37
CA THR A 2 -21.73 19.34 -11.51
C THR A 2 -20.39 20.08 -11.61
N ASP A 3 -20.30 21.12 -12.46
CA ASP A 3 -19.09 21.96 -12.67
C ASP A 3 -18.44 22.46 -11.38
N ALA A 4 -19.25 22.72 -10.35
CA ALA A 4 -18.76 23.12 -9.02
C ALA A 4 -17.86 22.06 -8.36
N PHE A 5 -18.16 20.78 -8.55
CA PHE A 5 -17.40 19.66 -7.98
C PHE A 5 -16.07 19.47 -8.72
N THR A 6 -16.08 19.62 -10.04
CA THR A 6 -14.87 19.60 -10.88
C THR A 6 -13.93 20.75 -10.52
N LYS A 7 -14.47 21.95 -10.28
CA LYS A 7 -13.70 23.13 -9.89
C LYS A 7 -13.11 23.03 -8.49
N LEU A 8 -13.86 22.45 -7.54
CA LEU A 8 -13.39 22.13 -6.20
C LEU A 8 -12.20 21.16 -6.25
N PHE A 9 -12.33 20.09 -7.03
CA PHE A 9 -11.25 19.10 -7.17
C PHE A 9 -9.99 19.71 -7.79
N ALA A 10 -10.13 20.57 -8.80
CA ALA A 10 -9.00 21.28 -9.41
C ALA A 10 -8.29 22.22 -8.40
N GLN A 11 -9.04 22.93 -7.57
CA GLN A 11 -8.46 23.79 -6.52
C GLN A 11 -7.74 22.98 -5.44
N MET A 12 -8.29 21.85 -5.03
CA MET A 12 -7.66 20.97 -4.04
C MET A 12 -6.33 20.40 -4.55
N MET A 13 -6.28 20.00 -5.83
CA MET A 13 -5.06 19.50 -6.46
C MET A 13 -3.99 20.58 -6.59
N ALA A 14 -4.37 21.80 -6.96
CA ALA A 14 -3.44 22.94 -7.02
C ALA A 14 -2.83 23.25 -5.64
N SER A 15 -3.65 23.25 -4.59
CA SER A 15 -3.19 23.49 -3.21
C SER A 15 -2.27 22.37 -2.71
N GLY A 16 -2.53 21.11 -3.07
CA GLY A 16 -1.66 19.98 -2.76
C GLY A 16 -0.28 20.09 -3.42
N GLN A 17 -0.23 20.57 -4.67
CA GLN A 17 1.03 20.82 -5.38
C GLN A 17 1.84 21.98 -4.78
N GLU A 18 1.18 23.06 -4.36
CA GLU A 18 1.85 24.16 -3.65
C GLU A 18 2.41 23.70 -2.29
N MET A 19 1.67 22.89 -1.54
CA MET A 19 2.13 22.31 -0.28
C MET A 19 3.35 21.40 -0.51
N ALA A 20 3.33 20.57 -1.55
CA ALA A 20 4.44 19.69 -1.90
C ALA A 20 5.71 20.47 -2.27
N ARG A 21 5.57 21.56 -3.05
CA ARG A 21 6.66 22.51 -3.37
C ARG A 21 7.27 23.14 -2.13
N ALA A 22 6.43 23.53 -1.17
CA ALA A 22 6.86 24.16 0.07
C ALA A 22 7.59 23.20 1.02
N PHE A 23 7.30 21.90 0.95
CA PHE A 23 7.86 20.90 1.87
C PHE A 23 9.23 20.37 1.44
N ASN A 24 9.47 20.09 0.15
CA ASN A 24 10.79 19.74 -0.39
C ASN A 24 10.77 19.66 -1.93
N PRO A 25 11.58 20.44 -2.68
CA PRO A 25 11.65 20.34 -4.14
C PRO A 25 12.10 18.96 -4.68
N ALA A 26 12.71 18.12 -3.83
CA ALA A 26 13.06 16.75 -4.19
C ALA A 26 11.84 15.79 -4.23
N LEU A 27 10.70 16.16 -3.63
CA LEU A 27 9.48 15.35 -3.66
C LEU A 27 8.58 15.65 -4.86
N GLU A 28 8.81 16.76 -5.58
CA GLU A 28 8.05 17.13 -6.78
C GLU A 28 8.23 16.14 -7.95
N THR A 29 9.39 15.48 -8.02
CA THR A 29 9.75 14.56 -9.11
C THR A 29 9.67 13.09 -8.71
N VAL A 30 9.28 12.79 -7.47
CA VAL A 30 9.08 11.42 -7.01
C VAL A 30 7.73 10.95 -7.52
N ASP A 31 7.74 10.39 -8.73
CA ASP A 31 6.62 9.59 -9.21
C ASP A 31 6.50 8.36 -8.31
N MET A 32 5.49 8.36 -7.45
CA MET A 32 5.21 7.26 -6.52
C MET A 32 4.96 5.93 -7.24
N ARG A 33 4.52 5.96 -8.52
CA ARG A 33 4.40 4.76 -9.38
C ARG A 33 5.74 4.31 -9.93
N ALA A 34 6.64 5.24 -10.22
CA ALA A 34 8.02 4.91 -10.59
C ALA A 34 8.79 4.36 -9.39
N MET A 35 8.55 4.85 -8.16
CA MET A 35 9.10 4.25 -6.95
C MET A 35 8.67 2.79 -6.76
N GLU A 36 7.44 2.42 -7.10
CA GLU A 36 7.00 1.00 -7.05
C GLU A 36 7.89 0.10 -7.93
N LYS A 37 8.35 0.61 -9.09
CA LYS A 37 9.21 -0.12 -10.02
C LYS A 37 10.71 -0.03 -9.69
N LEU A 38 11.12 1.03 -9.00
CA LEU A 38 12.53 1.31 -8.66
C LEU A 38 12.93 0.75 -7.30
N VAL A 39 11.98 0.51 -6.40
CA VAL A 39 12.23 -0.13 -5.10
C VAL A 39 12.10 -1.65 -5.30
N PRO A 40 13.21 -2.40 -5.40
CA PRO A 40 13.15 -3.85 -5.53
C PRO A 40 12.47 -4.45 -4.30
N THR A 41 11.81 -5.61 -4.49
CA THR A 41 11.33 -6.42 -3.36
C THR A 41 12.49 -6.69 -2.42
N MET A 42 12.34 -6.34 -1.15
CA MET A 42 13.46 -6.44 -0.21
C MET A 42 13.61 -7.91 0.19
N PRO A 43 14.85 -8.41 0.35
CA PRO A 43 15.08 -9.76 0.87
C PRO A 43 14.40 -9.94 2.23
N ALA A 44 13.91 -11.15 2.51
CA ALA A 44 13.23 -11.47 3.78
C ALA A 44 14.07 -11.07 5.01
N ASP A 45 15.39 -11.29 4.96
CA ASP A 45 16.31 -10.92 6.04
C ASP A 45 16.39 -9.40 6.27
N MET A 46 16.28 -8.59 5.21
CA MET A 46 16.20 -7.13 5.30
C MET A 46 14.86 -6.69 5.87
N LEU A 47 13.75 -7.31 5.46
CA LEU A 47 12.44 -7.02 6.05
C LEU A 47 12.40 -7.33 7.55
N GLU A 48 12.99 -8.46 7.97
CA GLU A 48 13.09 -8.82 9.39
C GLU A 48 14.06 -7.92 10.18
N MET A 49 15.09 -7.39 9.52
CA MET A 49 15.98 -6.40 10.11
C MET A 49 15.27 -5.07 10.37
N TRP A 50 14.55 -4.54 9.38
CA TRP A 50 13.95 -3.19 9.45
C TRP A 50 12.58 -3.15 10.12
N PHE A 51 11.76 -4.18 9.90
CA PHE A 51 10.38 -4.25 10.39
C PHE A 51 10.15 -5.40 11.37
N GLY A 52 11.05 -6.39 11.43
CA GLY A 52 10.91 -7.53 12.32
C GLY A 52 11.39 -7.28 13.74
N LYS A 53 11.78 -8.37 14.39
CA LYS A 53 12.14 -8.39 15.81
C LYS A 53 13.57 -7.92 16.10
N THR A 54 14.32 -7.56 15.07
CA THR A 54 15.75 -7.21 15.20
C THR A 54 15.99 -6.01 16.09
N PHE A 55 15.15 -4.98 16.01
CA PHE A 55 15.20 -3.81 16.90
C PHE A 55 14.30 -3.95 18.15
N ASN A 56 13.33 -4.87 18.13
CA ASN A 56 12.46 -5.15 19.26
C ASN A 56 12.09 -6.65 19.30
N ARG A 57 12.82 -7.44 20.08
CA ARG A 57 12.69 -8.91 20.12
C ARG A 57 11.31 -9.40 20.60
N GLU A 58 10.58 -8.57 21.34
CA GLU A 58 9.22 -8.87 21.82
C GLU A 58 8.12 -8.24 20.93
N GLY A 59 8.51 -7.51 19.89
CA GLY A 59 7.60 -6.85 18.97
C GLY A 59 6.91 -7.80 17.98
N LEU A 60 5.98 -7.23 17.21
CA LEU A 60 5.37 -7.92 16.06
C LEU A 60 6.44 -8.27 15.02
N ASP A 61 6.34 -9.46 14.44
CA ASP A 61 7.16 -9.92 13.32
C ASP A 61 6.81 -9.17 12.03
N ALA A 62 7.71 -9.21 11.05
CA ALA A 62 7.55 -8.49 9.79
C ALA A 62 6.23 -8.86 9.08
N LYS A 63 5.88 -10.16 9.08
CA LYS A 63 4.62 -10.66 8.54
C LYS A 63 3.41 -9.97 9.16
N THR A 64 3.29 -9.96 10.50
CA THR A 64 2.11 -9.36 11.15
C THR A 64 2.04 -7.86 10.89
N ARG A 65 3.18 -7.16 10.86
CA ARG A 65 3.19 -5.72 10.54
C ARG A 65 2.75 -5.43 9.11
N LEU A 66 3.17 -6.26 8.16
CA LEU A 66 2.77 -6.11 6.77
C LEU A 66 1.28 -6.40 6.58
N LEU A 67 0.72 -7.41 7.27
CA LEU A 67 -0.72 -7.65 7.29
C LEU A 67 -1.48 -6.45 7.88
N LEU A 68 -1.03 -5.89 9.00
CA LEU A 68 -1.63 -4.67 9.57
C LEU A 68 -1.57 -3.49 8.59
N THR A 69 -0.45 -3.36 7.87
CA THR A 69 -0.25 -2.30 6.88
C THR A 69 -1.19 -2.48 5.68
N ILE A 70 -1.37 -3.70 5.17
CA ILE A 70 -2.36 -4.04 4.13
C ILE A 70 -3.77 -3.65 4.59
N GLY A 71 -4.11 -3.94 5.84
CA GLY A 71 -5.39 -3.56 6.43
C GLY A 71 -5.59 -2.03 6.44
N ALA A 72 -4.62 -1.28 6.95
CA ALA A 72 -4.66 0.17 6.99
C ALA A 72 -4.79 0.79 5.59
N ILE A 73 -3.98 0.33 4.63
CA ILE A 73 -4.00 0.81 3.25
C ILE A 73 -5.34 0.48 2.58
N THR A 74 -5.91 -0.70 2.84
CA THR A 74 -7.22 -1.08 2.31
C THR A 74 -8.30 -0.11 2.79
N VAL A 75 -8.30 0.27 4.07
CA VAL A 75 -9.26 1.24 4.62
C VAL A 75 -9.07 2.64 4.03
N GLN A 76 -7.84 3.04 3.68
CA GLN A 76 -7.57 4.31 3.00
C GLN A 76 -8.12 4.36 1.55
N GLY A 77 -8.46 3.21 0.96
CA GLY A 77 -9.11 3.12 -0.34
C GLY A 77 -8.20 3.45 -1.53
N ALA A 78 -8.77 4.03 -2.58
CA ALA A 78 -8.13 4.15 -3.90
C ALA A 78 -6.88 5.06 -3.97
N LEU A 79 -6.53 5.76 -2.90
CA LEU A 79 -5.38 6.68 -2.87
C LEU A 79 -4.03 5.95 -2.76
N ALA A 80 -4.04 4.66 -2.43
CA ALA A 80 -2.83 3.94 -2.03
C ALA A 80 -2.65 2.60 -2.78
N GLU A 81 -3.16 2.49 -4.00
CA GLU A 81 -3.03 1.28 -4.84
C GLU A 81 -1.56 0.84 -5.07
N PRO A 82 -0.61 1.72 -5.43
CA PRO A 82 0.81 1.35 -5.57
C PRO A 82 1.41 0.82 -4.26
N GLN A 83 1.06 1.44 -3.13
CA GLN A 83 1.52 1.02 -1.81
C GLN A 83 0.93 -0.34 -1.42
N LEU A 84 -0.35 -0.59 -1.75
CA LEU A 84 -1.00 -1.88 -1.49
C LEU A 84 -0.29 -3.01 -2.25
N ARG A 85 -0.01 -2.81 -3.54
CA ARG A 85 0.70 -3.79 -4.38
C ARG A 85 2.07 -4.14 -3.83
N LEU A 86 2.87 -3.12 -3.52
CA LEU A 86 4.18 -3.29 -2.92
C LEU A 86 4.06 -4.05 -1.60
N THR A 87 3.16 -3.64 -0.71
CA THR A 87 3.00 -4.26 0.62
C THR A 87 2.57 -5.72 0.52
N ILE A 88 1.72 -6.09 -0.45
CA ILE A 88 1.32 -7.48 -0.71
C ILE A 88 2.53 -8.32 -1.12
N ARG A 89 3.37 -7.85 -2.05
CA ARG A 89 4.61 -8.56 -2.45
C ARG A 89 5.55 -8.76 -1.26
N GLN A 90 5.76 -7.72 -0.46
CA GLN A 90 6.61 -7.81 0.74
C GLN A 90 6.00 -8.77 1.78
N ALA A 91 4.67 -8.81 1.93
CA ALA A 91 4.00 -9.73 2.85
C ALA A 91 4.21 -11.19 2.43
N LEU A 92 4.10 -11.50 1.12
CA LEU A 92 4.40 -12.83 0.58
C LEU A 92 5.87 -13.21 0.83
N ALA A 93 6.81 -12.29 0.55
CA ALA A 93 8.23 -12.49 0.82
C ALA A 93 8.54 -12.70 2.31
N ALA A 94 7.76 -12.10 3.21
CA ALA A 94 7.83 -12.30 4.66
C ALA A 94 7.12 -13.58 5.16
N GLY A 95 6.62 -14.44 4.26
CA GLY A 95 5.97 -15.70 4.61
C GLY A 95 4.48 -15.59 4.94
N ALA A 96 3.81 -14.49 4.58
CA ALA A 96 2.35 -14.45 4.58
C ALA A 96 1.81 -15.31 3.42
N THR A 97 0.71 -15.99 3.67
CA THR A 97 0.00 -16.74 2.63
C THR A 97 -0.99 -15.85 1.87
N LYS A 98 -1.27 -16.17 0.60
CA LYS A 98 -2.33 -15.52 -0.20
C LYS A 98 -3.67 -15.50 0.57
N ARG A 99 -3.93 -16.53 1.37
CA ARG A 99 -5.11 -16.63 2.26
C ARG A 99 -5.11 -15.59 3.39
N GLU A 100 -4.02 -15.47 4.14
CA GLU A 100 -3.92 -14.51 5.25
C GLU A 100 -4.10 -13.07 4.76
N ILE A 101 -3.54 -12.76 3.59
CA ILE A 101 -3.71 -11.45 2.94
C ILE A 101 -5.19 -11.23 2.57
N ALA A 102 -5.84 -12.21 1.94
CA ALA A 102 -7.25 -12.11 1.55
C ALA A 102 -8.19 -11.95 2.75
N GLU A 103 -7.97 -12.72 3.83
CA GLU A 103 -8.75 -12.61 5.08
C GLU A 103 -8.56 -11.24 5.75
N THR A 104 -7.34 -10.71 5.73
CA THR A 104 -7.04 -9.37 6.25
C THR A 104 -7.81 -8.30 5.47
N ILE A 105 -7.78 -8.36 4.13
CA ILE A 105 -8.52 -7.44 3.26
C ILE A 105 -10.03 -7.60 3.46
N PHE A 106 -10.53 -8.84 3.58
CA PHE A 106 -11.94 -9.13 3.82
C PHE A 106 -12.43 -8.50 5.13
N GLN A 107 -11.67 -8.63 6.22
CA GLN A 107 -11.99 -8.01 7.50
C GLN A 107 -12.13 -6.49 7.39
N MET A 108 -11.35 -5.85 6.51
CA MET A 108 -11.43 -4.40 6.29
C MET A 108 -12.74 -3.94 5.66
N SER A 109 -13.57 -4.84 5.13
CA SER A 109 -14.94 -4.50 4.69
C SER A 109 -15.77 -3.87 5.81
N MET A 110 -15.52 -4.23 7.06
CA MET A 110 -16.20 -3.67 8.23
C MET A 110 -15.79 -2.23 8.55
N PHE A 111 -14.61 -1.80 8.08
CA PHE A 111 -14.02 -0.51 8.41
C PHE A 111 -14.01 0.45 7.21
N GLY A 112 -13.49 -0.01 6.07
CA GLY A 112 -13.42 0.74 4.81
C GLY A 112 -14.61 0.52 3.87
N GLY A 113 -15.54 -0.37 4.24
CA GLY A 113 -16.69 -0.73 3.42
C GLY A 113 -16.38 -1.73 2.31
N LEU A 114 -17.44 -2.29 1.73
CA LEU A 114 -17.35 -3.28 0.64
C LEU A 114 -16.59 -2.78 -0.62
N PRO A 115 -16.69 -1.50 -1.05
CA PRO A 115 -15.96 -1.04 -2.23
C PRO A 115 -14.45 -1.07 -2.05
N ALA A 116 -13.95 -0.68 -0.88
CA ALA A 116 -12.53 -0.67 -0.56
C ALA A 116 -11.96 -2.09 -0.52
N MET A 117 -12.69 -3.01 0.13
CA MET A 117 -12.34 -4.43 0.18
C MET A 117 -12.32 -5.06 -1.23
N GLN A 118 -13.32 -4.83 -2.06
CA GLN A 118 -13.37 -5.39 -3.42
C GLN A 118 -12.19 -4.93 -4.26
N LYS A 119 -11.92 -3.62 -4.29
CA LYS A 119 -10.80 -3.06 -5.04
C LYS A 119 -9.46 -3.61 -4.54
N ALA A 120 -9.28 -3.76 -3.23
CA ALA A 120 -8.07 -4.34 -2.66
C ALA A 120 -7.91 -5.83 -3.03
N LEU A 121 -9.00 -6.61 -3.08
CA LEU A 121 -8.96 -8.00 -3.55
C LEU A 121 -8.61 -8.12 -5.04
N GLU A 122 -9.15 -7.23 -5.89
CA GLU A 122 -8.78 -7.16 -7.32
C GLU A 122 -7.28 -6.89 -7.49
N ILE A 123 -6.75 -5.92 -6.71
CA ILE A 123 -5.32 -5.62 -6.70
C ILE A 123 -4.52 -6.84 -6.24
N ALA A 124 -4.92 -7.49 -5.16
CA ALA A 124 -4.25 -8.69 -4.66
C ALA A 124 -4.22 -9.81 -5.70
N GLN A 125 -5.33 -10.06 -6.40
CA GLN A 125 -5.39 -11.04 -7.49
C GLN A 125 -4.41 -10.71 -8.62
N SER A 126 -4.30 -9.44 -9.01
CA SER A 126 -3.35 -9.03 -10.05
C SER A 126 -1.90 -9.28 -9.64
N VAL A 127 -1.55 -9.00 -8.39
CA VAL A 127 -0.20 -9.28 -7.85
C VAL A 127 0.07 -10.79 -7.82
N TYR A 128 -0.92 -11.60 -7.44
CA TYR A 128 -0.74 -13.06 -7.42
C TYR A 128 -0.52 -13.65 -8.81
N ALA A 129 -1.15 -13.09 -9.85
CA ALA A 129 -0.95 -13.53 -11.22
C ALA A 129 0.46 -13.20 -11.73
N GLU A 130 0.98 -12.02 -11.38
CA GLU A 130 2.35 -11.61 -11.72
C GLU A 130 3.41 -12.51 -11.08
N GLU A 131 3.24 -12.87 -9.80
CA GLU A 131 4.18 -13.75 -9.08
C GLU A 131 4.11 -15.22 -9.53
N ASP A 132 3.00 -15.66 -10.14
CA ASP A 132 2.87 -17.01 -10.68
C ASP A 132 3.49 -17.12 -12.12
N GLU A 133 3.84 -15.99 -12.74
CA GLU A 133 4.49 -15.90 -14.06
C GLU A 133 6.04 -15.78 -13.98
N GLU A 134 6.60 -15.47 -12.81
CA GLU A 134 8.05 -15.40 -12.52
C GLU A 134 8.63 -16.72 -11.97
#